data_AF-A0A943QG04-F1
#
_entry.id   AF-A0A943QG04-F1
#
_cell.length_a   1.000
_cell.length_b   1.000
_cell.length_c   1.000
_cell.angle_alpha   90.00
_cell.angle_beta   90.00
_cell.angle_gamma   90.00
#
_symmetry.space_group_name_H-M   'P 1'
#
loop_
_entity.id
_entity.type
_entity.pdbx_description
1 polymer ?
#
loop_
_entity_poly.entity_id
_entity_poly.type
_entity_poly.pdbx_seq_one_letter_code
_entity_poly.pdbx_strand_id
1 'polypeptide(L)' 'MKKNTKDSIIVGFALFSMFFGAGNLIFPGFLGNKIGDQYILGIIGFIITGVGLPLLAIIACSK' A
#
# COMPACT_ATOMS: atom_id res chain seq x y z
N MET A 1 15.97 -14.25 -18.78
CA MET A 1 14.86 -14.58 -17.86
C MET A 1 13.58 -14.69 -18.66
N LYS A 2 13.00 -15.89 -18.77
CA LYS A 2 11.71 -16.08 -19.45
C LYS A 2 10.66 -15.40 -18.56
N LYS A 3 10.17 -14.20 -18.92
CA LYS A 3 9.15 -13.49 -18.16
C LYS A 3 7.88 -14.34 -18.18
N ASN A 4 7.70 -15.13 -17.13
CA ASN A 4 6.53 -15.97 -16.98
C ASN A 4 5.43 -15.09 -16.45
N THR A 5 4.61 -14.54 -17.36
CA THR A 5 3.55 -13.57 -17.03
C THR A 5 2.60 -14.09 -15.95
N LYS A 6 2.44 -15.41 -15.84
CA LYS A 6 1.69 -16.07 -14.77
C LYS A 6 2.28 -15.75 -13.38
N ASP A 7 3.60 -15.84 -13.23
CA ASP A 7 4.27 -15.60 -11.95
C ASP A 7 4.16 -14.12 -11.55
N SER A 8 4.29 -13.19 -12.52
CA SER A 8 4.09 -11.76 -12.26
C SER A 8 2.66 -11.43 -11.84
N ILE A 9 1.66 -12.09 -12.43
CA ILE A 9 0.24 -11.91 -12.04
C ILE A 9 0.02 -12.43 -10.61
N ILE A 10 0.55 -13.61 -10.29
CA ILE A 10 0.43 -14.21 -8.95
C ILE A 10 1.10 -13.32 -7.89
N VAL A 11 2.34 -12.89 -8.14
CA VAL A 11 3.07 -12.00 -7.23
C VAL A 11 2.38 -10.64 -7.12
N GLY A 12 1.88 -10.08 -8.22
CA GLY A 12 1.12 -8.83 -8.23
C GLY A 12 -0.14 -8.91 -7.37
N PHE A 13 -0.93 -9.99 -7.50
CA PHE A 13 -2.10 -10.20 -6.66
C PHE A 13 -1.75 -10.50 -5.19
N ALA A 14 -0.66 -11.21 -4.92
CA ALA A 14 -0.19 -11.45 -3.56
C ALA A 14 0.22 -10.14 -2.87
N LEU A 15 1.00 -9.30 -3.55
CA LEU A 15 1.38 -7.97 -3.06
C LEU A 15 0.14 -7.07 -2.90
N PHE A 16 -0.77 -7.08 -3.89
CA PHE A 16 -2.03 -6.37 -3.78
C PHE A 16 -2.80 -6.83 -2.54
N SER A 17 -3.03 -8.13 -2.34
CA SER A 17 -3.76 -8.64 -1.17
C SER A 17 -3.08 -8.32 0.16
N MET A 18 -1.74 -8.34 0.21
CA MET A 18 -0.95 -8.02 1.40
C MET A 18 -1.11 -6.55 1.80
N PHE A 19 -1.13 -5.63 0.83
CA PHE A 19 -1.32 -4.19 1.09
C PHE A 19 -2.77 -3.74 1.07
N PHE A 20 -3.67 -4.43 0.38
CA PHE A 20 -5.10 -4.11 0.29
C PHE A 20 -5.88 -4.58 1.52
N GLY A 21 -5.29 -5.47 2.35
CA GLY A 21 -5.93 -6.02 3.54
C GLY A 21 -6.48 -4.97 4.52
N ALA A 22 -7.14 -5.45 5.58
CA ALA A 22 -7.93 -4.64 6.52
C ALA A 22 -7.26 -3.34 7.01
N GLY A 23 -5.93 -3.32 7.13
CA GLY A 23 -5.15 -2.11 7.44
C GLY A 23 -5.41 -0.95 6.48
N ASN A 24 -5.12 -1.08 5.18
CA ASN A 24 -5.29 0.03 4.23
C ASN A 24 -6.75 0.30 3.83
N LEU A 25 -7.68 -0.57 4.23
CA LEU A 25 -9.12 -0.43 3.94
C LEU A 25 -9.88 0.24 5.10
N ILE A 26 -9.57 -0.11 6.34
CA ILE A 26 -10.23 0.45 7.54
C ILE A 26 -9.56 1.75 7.98
N PHE A 27 -8.23 1.82 7.88
CA PHE A 27 -7.46 2.91 8.46
C PHE A 27 -7.74 4.27 7.84
N PRO A 28 -7.92 4.45 6.51
CA PRO A 28 -8.24 5.76 5.94
C PRO A 28 -9.57 6.31 6.43
N GLY A 29 -10.60 5.46 6.55
CA GLY A 29 -11.91 5.85 7.09
C GLY A 29 -11.83 6.24 8.56
N PHE A 30 -11.10 5.46 9.38
CA PHE A 30 -10.86 5.79 10.78
C PHE A 30 -10.03 7.06 10.95
N LEU A 31 -8.97 7.23 10.16
CA LEU A 31 -8.08 8.38 10.18
C LEU A 31 -8.82 9.65 9.78
N GLY A 32 -9.64 9.60 8.73
CA GLY A 32 -10.50 10.71 8.31
C GLY A 32 -11.49 11.12 9.40
N ASN A 33 -12.14 10.15 10.06
CA ASN A 33 -13.03 10.43 11.20
C ASN A 33 -12.30 11.08 12.39
N LYS A 34 -11.04 10.71 12.66
CA LYS A 34 -10.26 11.29 13.76
C LYS A 34 -9.68 12.67 13.45
N ILE A 35 -9.25 12.91 12.21
CA ILE A 35 -8.55 14.13 11.82
C ILE A 35 -9.53 15.24 11.40
N GLY A 36 -10.77 14.89 11.03
CA GLY A 36 -11.80 15.87 10.67
C GLY A 36 -11.38 16.71 9.46
N ASP A 37 -11.35 18.03 9.62
CA ASP A 37 -11.08 18.98 8.54
C ASP A 37 -9.65 18.88 7.97
N GLN A 38 -8.70 18.31 8.71
CA GLN A 38 -7.31 18.15 8.26
C GLN A 38 -7.06 16.84 7.48
N TYR A 39 -8.12 16.20 6.95
CA TYR A 39 -8.05 14.91 6.27
C TYR A 39 -7.00 14.87 5.15
N ILE A 40 -6.73 15.98 4.45
CA ILE A 40 -5.70 16.10 3.41
C ILE A 40 -4.31 15.79 3.99
N LEU A 41 -4.00 16.34 5.16
CA LEU A 41 -2.74 16.07 5.85
C LEU A 41 -2.65 14.59 6.27
N GLY A 42 -3.78 14.02 6.71
CA GLY A 42 -3.91 12.60 7.02
C GLY A 42 -3.68 11.70 5.81
N ILE A 43 -4.23 12.05 4.65
CA ILE A 43 -4.03 11.33 3.39
C ILE A 43 -2.56 11.36 2.98
N ILE A 44 -1.90 12.52 3.03
CA ILE A 44 -0.48 12.64 2.67
C ILE A 44 0.38 11.78 3.60
N GLY A 45 0.14 11.86 4.92
CA GLY A 45 0.83 11.02 5.89
C GLY A 45 0.60 9.53 5.64
N PHE A 46 -0.64 9.14 5.35
CA PHE A 46 -1.00 7.76 5.03
C PHE A 46 -0.34 7.28 3.73
N ILE A 47 -0.28 8.09 2.68
CA ILE A 47 0.38 7.73 1.42
C ILE A 47 1.88 7.52 1.66
N ILE A 48 2.55 8.41 2.38
CA ILE A 48 3.98 8.30 2.65
C ILE A 48 4.30 7.04 3.48
N THR A 49 3.51 6.78 4.51
CA THR A 49 3.80 5.73 5.49
C THR A 49 3.17 4.38 5.15
N GLY A 50 1.89 4.35 4.77
CA GLY A 50 1.11 3.16 4.48
C GLY A 50 1.32 2.59 3.07
N VAL A 51 1.80 3.39 2.12
CA VAL A 51 2.04 2.95 0.74
C VAL A 51 3.49 3.18 0.30
N GLY A 52 4.05 4.37 0.55
CA GLY A 52 5.38 4.76 0.09
C GLY A 52 6.50 3.89 0.67
N LEU A 53 6.53 3.74 2.00
CA LEU A 53 7.53 2.90 2.68
C LEU A 53 7.49 1.42 2.25
N PRO A 54 6.32 0.74 2.19
CA PRO A 54 6.26 -0.61 1.68
C PRO A 54 6.71 -0.74 0.22
N LEU A 55 6.35 0.23 -0.64
CA LEU A 55 6.80 0.25 -2.02
C LEU A 55 8.32 0.37 -2.12
N LEU A 56 8.92 1.28 -1.34
CA LEU A 56 10.37 1.44 -1.22
C LEU A 56 11.06 0.15 -0.77
N ALA A 57 10.49 -0.55 0.21
CA ALA A 57 11.03 -1.82 0.69
C ALA A 57 11.02 -2.92 -0.39
N ILE A 58 9.93 -3.03 -1.16
CA ILE A 58 9.85 -3.99 -2.29
C ILE A 58 10.90 -3.66 -3.33
N ILE A 59 11.04 -2.39 -3.72
CA ILE A 59 12.03 -1.95 -4.71
C ILE A 59 13.45 -2.25 -4.23
N ALA A 60 13.74 -2.03 -2.94
CA ALA A 60 15.03 -2.34 -2.34
C ALA A 60 15.33 -3.86 -2.32
N CYS A 61 14.32 -4.70 -2.09
CA CYS A 61 14.45 -6.16 -2.10
C CYS A 61 14.34 -6.80 -3.49
N SER A 62 13.89 -6.07 -4.52
CA SER A 62 13.65 -6.58 -5.87
C SER A 62 14.94 -6.68 -6.72
N LYS A 63 16.11 -6.57 -6.12
CA LYS A 63 17.42 -6.71 -6.77
C LYS A 63 18.07 -8.02 -6.39
#